data_AF-A0A5B6VT92-F1
#
_entry.id   AF-A0A5B6VT92-F1
#
_cell.length_a   1.000
_cell.length_b   1.000
_cell.length_c   1.000
_cell.angle_alpha   90.00
_cell.angle_beta   90.00
_cell.angle_gamma   90.00
#
_symmetry.space_group_name_H-M   'P 1'
#
loop_
_entity.id
_entity.type
_entity.pdbx_description
1 polymer ?
#
loop_
_entity_poly.entity_id
_entity_poly.type
_entity_poly.pdbx_seq_one_letter_code
_entity_poly.pdbx_strand_id
1 'polypeptide(L)'
;MAEEEETELSDDQKKGIAKWFLVNAPAGEIQYVSRDLKLVLNDDDVYNEAASEAFPVYNKSHLISLTMPGGFGDVLVTSYGELQDNEYLDPKTAQVAIVDHVKQACTKVRPATDEELPSAYVEEYRYVL
;
A
#
# COMPACT_ATOMS: atom_id res chain seq x y z
N MET A 1 30.70 -5.68 -36.11
CA MET A 1 29.42 -5.41 -35.42
C MET A 1 29.73 -4.28 -34.48
N ALA A 2 29.17 -3.09 -34.70
CA ALA A 2 29.27 -2.03 -33.71
C ALA A 2 28.52 -2.52 -32.47
N GLU A 3 29.21 -2.59 -31.34
CA GLU A 3 28.53 -2.63 -30.04
C GLU A 3 27.71 -1.34 -29.99
N GLU A 4 26.38 -1.46 -30.03
CA GLU A 4 25.52 -0.34 -29.72
C GLU A 4 25.89 0.08 -28.29
N GLU A 5 26.40 1.29 -28.11
CA GLU A 5 26.57 1.87 -26.77
C GLU A 5 25.17 1.88 -26.14
N GLU A 6 24.90 0.92 -25.26
CA GLU A 6 23.70 0.92 -24.44
C GLU A 6 23.75 2.21 -23.60
N THR A 7 22.98 3.20 -24.03
CA THR A 7 22.83 4.43 -23.28
C THR A 7 22.25 4.08 -21.92
N GLU A 8 22.99 4.34 -20.85
CA GLU A 8 22.50 4.13 -19.49
C GLU A 8 21.19 4.90 -19.28
N LEU A 9 20.19 4.22 -18.73
CA LEU A 9 18.90 4.81 -18.41
C LEU A 9 19.06 5.92 -17.38
N SER A 10 18.29 7.00 -17.53
CA SER A 10 18.22 8.04 -16.50
C SER A 10 17.55 7.51 -15.23
N ASP A 11 17.79 8.17 -14.10
CA ASP A 11 17.19 7.76 -12.83
C ASP A 11 15.66 7.82 -12.88
N ASP A 12 15.07 8.83 -13.53
CA ASP A 12 13.62 8.92 -13.70
C ASP A 12 13.05 7.75 -14.52
N GLN A 13 13.79 7.27 -15.54
CA GLN A 13 13.39 6.09 -16.30
C GLN A 13 13.48 4.82 -15.44
N LYS A 14 14.57 4.67 -14.67
CA LYS A 14 14.74 3.56 -13.73
C LYS A 14 13.62 3.53 -12.69
N LYS A 15 13.26 4.69 -12.10
CA LYS A 15 12.12 4.83 -11.17
C LYS A 15 10.81 4.42 -11.81
N GLY A 16 10.54 4.88 -13.04
CA GLY A 16 9.32 4.54 -13.77
C GLY A 16 9.17 3.03 -13.99
N ILE A 17 10.25 2.37 -14.40
CA ILE A 17 10.29 0.91 -14.60
C ILE A 17 10.16 0.17 -13.26
N ALA A 18 10.87 0.61 -12.22
CA ALA A 18 10.80 0.05 -10.88
C ALA A 18 9.38 0.07 -10.31
N LYS A 19 8.72 1.23 -10.40
CA LYS A 19 7.32 1.40 -10.00
C LYS A 19 6.39 0.47 -10.77
N TRP A 20 6.60 0.32 -12.09
CA TRP A 20 5.81 -0.57 -12.91
C TRP A 20 5.93 -2.03 -12.46
N PHE A 21 7.13 -2.52 -12.14
CA PHE A 21 7.33 -3.86 -11.60
C PHE A 21 6.59 -4.08 -10.27
N LEU A 22 6.68 -3.12 -9.35
CA LEU A 22 6.04 -3.23 -8.04
C LEU A 22 4.51 -3.23 -8.13
N VAL A 23 3.92 -2.35 -8.95
CA VAL A 23 2.46 -2.26 -9.11
C VAL A 23 1.87 -3.50 -9.81
N ASN A 24 2.64 -4.13 -10.71
CA ASN A 24 2.21 -5.32 -11.46
C ASN A 24 2.70 -6.63 -10.83
N ALA A 25 3.22 -6.59 -9.60
CA ALA A 25 3.57 -7.81 -8.88
C ALA A 25 2.33 -8.73 -8.75
N PRO A 26 2.49 -10.06 -8.77
CA PRO A 26 1.39 -10.96 -8.46
C PRO A 26 0.87 -10.76 -7.03
N ALA A 27 -0.37 -11.15 -6.77
CA ALA A 27 -0.99 -11.03 -5.45
C ALA A 27 -0.18 -11.79 -4.38
N GLY A 28 0.26 -11.08 -3.33
CA GLY A 28 1.06 -11.66 -2.24
C GLY A 28 2.55 -11.79 -2.52
N GLU A 29 3.02 -11.40 -3.71
CA GLU A 29 4.43 -11.56 -4.11
C GLU A 29 5.23 -10.25 -4.15
N ILE A 30 4.60 -9.09 -3.89
CA ILE A 30 5.27 -7.79 -3.97
C ILE A 30 6.54 -7.69 -3.11
N GLN A 31 6.60 -8.36 -1.96
CA GLN A 31 7.80 -8.38 -1.11
C GLN A 31 8.99 -9.10 -1.77
N TYR A 32 8.73 -10.15 -2.55
CA TYR A 32 9.76 -10.85 -3.31
C TYR A 32 10.22 -10.00 -4.50
N VAL A 33 9.27 -9.45 -5.26
CA VAL A 33 9.56 -8.53 -6.38
C VAL A 33 10.37 -7.32 -5.91
N SER A 34 9.99 -6.72 -4.78
CA SER A 34 10.71 -5.63 -4.13
C SER A 34 12.15 -5.99 -3.79
N ARG A 35 12.39 -7.18 -3.23
CA ARG A 35 13.74 -7.67 -2.89
C ARG A 35 14.60 -7.84 -4.13
N ASP A 36 14.06 -8.48 -5.17
CA ASP A 36 14.79 -8.71 -6.41
C ASP A 36 15.08 -7.37 -7.12
N LEU A 37 14.11 -6.45 -7.10
CA LEU A 37 14.26 -5.13 -7.69
C LEU A 37 15.34 -4.28 -7.01
N LYS A 38 15.46 -4.36 -5.67
CA LYS A 38 16.58 -3.72 -4.94
C LYS A 38 17.94 -4.21 -5.44
N LEU A 39 18.08 -5.53 -5.64
CA LEU A 39 19.33 -6.14 -6.11
C LEU A 39 19.66 -5.73 -7.55
N VAL A 40 18.64 -5.61 -8.41
CA VAL A 40 18.82 -5.24 -9.82
C VAL A 40 19.13 -3.75 -9.98
N LEU A 41 18.45 -2.87 -9.23
CA LEU A 41 18.69 -1.43 -9.31
C LEU A 41 20.03 -1.02 -8.72
N ASN A 42 20.43 -1.64 -7.59
CA ASN A 42 21.63 -1.30 -6.83
C ASN A 42 21.74 0.20 -6.49
N ASP A 43 20.59 0.85 -6.33
CA ASP A 43 20.45 2.27 -5.96
C ASP A 43 19.26 2.37 -5.00
N ASP A 44 19.57 2.60 -3.72
CA ASP A 44 18.56 2.63 -2.66
C ASP A 44 17.67 3.88 -2.75
N ASP A 45 18.17 5.00 -3.25
CA ASP A 45 17.41 6.25 -3.32
C ASP A 45 16.33 6.14 -4.41
N VAL A 46 16.72 5.68 -5.60
CA VAL A 46 15.81 5.38 -6.71
C VAL A 46 14.77 4.33 -6.30
N TYR A 47 15.19 3.27 -5.61
CA TYR A 47 14.27 2.25 -5.11
C TYR A 47 13.28 2.81 -4.09
N ASN A 48 13.76 3.57 -3.09
CA ASN A 48 12.94 4.03 -1.98
C ASN A 48 11.82 4.97 -2.47
N GLU A 49 12.14 5.87 -3.41
CA GLU A 49 11.15 6.73 -4.06
C GLU A 49 10.10 5.88 -4.81
N ALA A 50 10.54 4.96 -5.67
CA ALA A 50 9.64 4.10 -6.43
C ALA A 50 8.73 3.23 -5.53
N ALA A 51 9.28 2.70 -4.43
CA ALA A 51 8.54 1.88 -3.48
C ALA A 51 7.51 2.71 -2.70
N SER A 52 7.87 3.92 -2.27
CA SER A 52 6.96 4.82 -1.55
C SER A 52 5.70 5.15 -2.36
N GLU A 53 5.83 5.24 -3.69
CA GLU A 53 4.70 5.50 -4.58
C GLU A 53 3.95 4.22 -5.01
N ALA A 54 4.67 3.10 -5.19
CA ALA A 54 4.08 1.88 -5.75
C ALA A 54 3.28 1.08 -4.72
N PHE A 55 3.80 0.93 -3.50
CA PHE A 55 3.17 0.07 -2.48
C PHE A 55 1.76 0.52 -2.08
N PRO A 56 1.46 1.82 -1.89
CA PRO A 56 0.09 2.27 -1.65
C PRO A 56 -0.88 1.92 -2.78
N VAL A 57 -0.45 2.10 -4.03
CA VAL A 57 -1.25 1.77 -5.21
C VAL A 57 -1.52 0.27 -5.28
N TYR A 58 -0.48 -0.55 -5.11
CA TYR A 58 -0.59 -2.01 -5.10
C TYR A 58 -1.50 -2.51 -3.98
N ASN A 59 -1.27 -2.04 -2.75
CA ASN A 59 -2.01 -2.51 -1.57
C ASN A 59 -3.52 -2.22 -1.71
N LYS A 60 -3.87 -1.02 -2.21
CA LYS A 60 -5.25 -0.61 -2.47
C LYS A 60 -5.89 -1.37 -3.63
N SER A 61 -5.17 -1.59 -4.73
CA SER A 61 -5.71 -2.30 -5.90
C SER A 61 -5.93 -3.79 -5.65
N HIS A 62 -5.10 -4.39 -4.80
CA HIS A 62 -5.20 -5.80 -4.42
C HIS A 62 -6.07 -6.04 -3.19
N LEU A 63 -6.64 -4.98 -2.59
CA LEU A 63 -7.53 -5.04 -1.42
C LEU A 63 -6.91 -5.86 -0.27
N ILE A 64 -5.63 -5.63 0.01
CA ILE A 64 -4.91 -6.45 0.99
C ILE A 64 -5.56 -6.33 2.37
N SER A 65 -5.56 -7.44 3.10
CA SER A 65 -6.03 -7.50 4.48
C SER A 65 -4.85 -7.46 5.44
N LEU A 66 -4.86 -6.54 6.40
CA LEU A 66 -3.80 -6.37 7.39
C LEU A 66 -4.34 -6.56 8.80
N THR A 67 -3.68 -7.40 9.59
CA THR A 67 -4.06 -7.63 10.98
C THR A 67 -3.77 -6.42 11.85
N MET A 68 -4.81 -5.94 12.53
CA MET A 68 -4.72 -4.85 13.50
C MET A 68 -4.15 -5.35 14.83
N PRO A 69 -3.12 -4.69 15.40
CA PRO A 69 -2.57 -5.05 16.70
C PRO A 69 -3.62 -4.88 17.80
N GLY A 70 -3.56 -5.71 18.84
CA GLY A 70 -4.50 -5.65 19.97
C GLY A 70 -5.77 -6.48 19.79
N GLY A 71 -5.87 -7.27 18.71
CA GLY A 71 -6.96 -8.24 18.52
C GLY A 71 -8.26 -7.62 18.01
N PHE A 72 -8.21 -6.42 17.41
CA PHE A 72 -9.36 -5.78 16.77
C PHE A 72 -9.79 -6.46 15.45
N GLY A 73 -9.04 -7.46 14.98
CA GLY A 73 -9.30 -8.15 13.71
C GLY A 73 -8.39 -7.66 12.61
N ASP A 74 -8.88 -7.67 11.37
CA ASP A 74 -8.14 -7.23 10.20
C ASP A 74 -8.83 -6.02 9.55
N VAL A 75 -8.04 -5.15 8.92
CA VAL A 75 -8.51 -4.02 8.11
C VAL A 75 -8.24 -4.28 6.64
N LEU A 76 -9.18 -3.89 5.77
CA LEU A 76 -8.96 -3.89 4.33
C LEU A 76 -8.36 -2.56 3.89
N VAL A 77 -7.24 -2.63 3.18
CA VAL A 77 -6.59 -1.45 2.60
C VAL A 77 -7.26 -1.14 1.26
N THR A 78 -8.10 -0.09 1.23
CA THR A 78 -8.88 0.30 0.04
C THR A 78 -8.99 1.82 -0.03
N SER A 79 -9.18 2.37 -1.23
CA SER A 79 -9.44 3.81 -1.40
C SER A 79 -10.78 4.27 -0.80
N TYR A 80 -11.71 3.35 -0.53
CA TYR A 80 -13.01 3.68 0.08
C TYR A 80 -12.93 3.85 1.60
N GLY A 81 -11.98 3.17 2.24
CA GLY A 81 -11.71 3.29 3.68
C GLY A 81 -10.55 4.22 4.00
N GLU A 82 -9.89 4.80 2.99
CA GLU A 82 -8.74 5.69 3.17
C GLU A 82 -9.20 7.06 3.71
N LEU A 83 -8.72 7.42 4.90
CA LEU A 83 -8.95 8.73 5.51
C LEU A 83 -7.80 9.69 5.21
N GLN A 84 -6.58 9.17 5.28
CA GLN A 84 -5.31 9.82 4.95
C GLN A 84 -4.38 8.78 4.32
N ASP A 85 -3.26 9.20 3.74
CA ASP A 85 -2.34 8.34 2.96
C ASP A 85 -1.98 6.99 3.61
N ASN A 86 -1.94 6.92 4.95
CA ASN A 86 -1.61 5.72 5.71
C ASN A 86 -2.71 5.29 6.70
N GLU A 87 -3.87 5.94 6.70
CA GLU A 87 -4.93 5.72 7.69
C GLU A 87 -6.18 5.12 7.04
N TYR A 88 -6.60 3.95 7.54
CA TYR A 88 -7.70 3.18 6.96
C TYR A 88 -8.77 2.88 8.01
N LEU A 89 -9.99 3.31 7.73
CA LEU A 89 -11.16 3.07 8.57
C LEU A 89 -11.65 1.62 8.42
N ASP A 90 -11.77 0.92 9.55
CA ASP A 90 -12.64 -0.25 9.66
C ASP A 90 -13.97 0.16 10.32
N PRO A 91 -15.05 0.33 9.54
CA PRO A 91 -16.34 0.73 10.07
C PRO A 91 -16.99 -0.37 10.93
N LYS A 92 -16.54 -1.63 10.85
CA LYS A 92 -17.09 -2.71 11.69
C LYS A 92 -16.68 -2.57 13.14
N THR A 93 -15.43 -2.22 13.39
CA THR A 93 -14.87 -2.08 14.74
C THR A 93 -14.73 -0.63 15.21
N ALA A 94 -15.14 0.33 14.35
CA ALA A 94 -14.99 1.76 14.57
C ALA A 94 -13.53 2.15 14.90
N GLN A 95 -12.59 1.47 14.25
CA GLN A 95 -11.16 1.70 14.41
C GLN A 95 -10.57 2.29 13.13
N VAL A 96 -9.50 3.05 13.28
CA VAL A 96 -8.63 3.50 12.21
C VAL A 96 -7.28 2.82 12.37
N ALA A 97 -6.90 2.08 11.35
CA ALA A 97 -5.62 1.39 11.25
C ALA A 97 -4.58 2.30 10.58
N ILE A 98 -3.39 2.38 11.17
CA ILE A 98 -2.25 3.13 10.64
C ILE A 98 -1.28 2.13 10.01
N VAL A 99 -1.17 2.17 8.69
CA VAL A 99 -0.49 1.17 7.87
C VAL A 99 0.89 1.64 7.42
N ASP A 100 1.88 0.77 7.55
CA ASP A 100 3.15 0.89 6.82
C ASP A 100 3.01 0.12 5.50
N HIS A 101 2.86 0.86 4.41
CA HIS A 101 2.60 0.28 3.10
C HIS A 101 3.72 -0.62 2.61
N VAL A 102 4.98 -0.24 2.83
CA VAL A 102 6.15 -0.99 2.37
C VAL A 102 6.31 -2.27 3.17
N LYS A 103 6.12 -2.21 4.50
CA LYS A 103 6.14 -3.42 5.34
C LYS A 103 4.87 -4.28 5.22
N GLN A 104 3.82 -3.76 4.58
CA GLN A 104 2.48 -4.36 4.54
C GLN A 104 2.03 -4.81 5.94
N ALA A 105 2.03 -3.87 6.87
CA ALA A 105 1.68 -4.14 8.26
C ALA A 105 0.91 -2.97 8.88
N CYS A 106 -0.10 -3.29 9.70
CA CYS A 106 -0.73 -2.30 10.56
C CYS A 106 0.18 -2.07 11.78
N THR A 107 0.66 -0.84 11.93
CA THR A 107 1.61 -0.47 12.98
C THR A 107 0.92 0.00 14.25
N LYS A 108 -0.23 0.66 14.11
CA LYS A 108 -1.00 1.25 15.21
C LYS A 108 -2.48 1.25 14.88
N VAL A 109 -3.29 1.33 15.92
CA VAL A 109 -4.75 1.44 15.83
C VAL A 109 -5.19 2.56 16.74
N ARG A 110 -6.13 3.37 16.28
CA ARG A 110 -6.81 4.39 17.08
C ARG A 110 -8.33 4.27 16.89
N PRO A 111 -9.15 4.67 17.87
CA PRO A 111 -10.59 4.80 17.64
C PRO A 111 -10.86 5.85 16.54
N ALA A 112 -11.88 5.60 15.73
CA ALA A 112 -12.40 6.57 14.78
C ALA A 112 -13.11 7.72 15.53
N THR A 113 -13.06 8.92 14.96
CA THR A 113 -13.84 10.06 15.43
C THR A 113 -15.27 10.01 14.86
N ASP A 114 -16.20 10.74 15.48
CA ASP A 114 -17.60 10.81 15.01
C ASP A 114 -17.71 11.37 13.58
N GLU A 115 -16.78 12.22 13.15
CA GLU A 115 -16.74 12.80 11.81
C GLU A 115 -16.22 11.82 10.74
N GLU A 116 -15.39 10.85 11.15
CA GLU A 116 -14.83 9.81 10.27
C GLU A 116 -15.82 8.65 10.07
N LEU A 117 -16.73 8.44 11.03
CA LEU A 117 -17.72 7.37 10.97
C LEU A 117 -18.86 7.71 10.00
N PRO A 118 -19.45 6.69 9.34
CA PRO A 118 -20.64 6.92 8.55
C PRO A 118 -21.79 7.44 9.41
N SER A 119 -22.63 8.28 8.81
CA SER A 119 -23.83 8.80 9.49
C SER A 119 -24.71 7.67 10.02
N ALA A 120 -25.44 7.92 11.11
CA ALA A 120 -26.36 6.96 11.71
C ALA A 120 -27.36 6.36 10.69
N TYR A 121 -27.83 7.17 9.73
CA TYR A 121 -28.71 6.70 8.65
C TYR A 121 -28.05 5.62 7.78
N VAL A 122 -26.77 5.78 7.43
CA VAL A 122 -26.02 4.79 6.62
C VAL A 122 -25.69 3.55 7.45
N GLU A 123 -25.36 3.73 8.73
CA GLU A 123 -25.03 2.63 9.63
C GLU A 123 -26.16 1.61 9.82
N GLU A 124 -27.43 2.07 9.82
CA GLU A 124 -28.59 1.17 9.87
C GLU A 124 -28.61 0.15 8.72
N TYR A 125 -28.18 0.55 7.53
CA TYR A 125 -28.11 -0.34 6.36
C TYR A 125 -26.81 -1.14 6.32
N ARG A 126 -25.69 -0.53 6.69
CA ARG A 126 -24.37 -1.18 6.65
C ARG A 126 -24.32 -2.37 7.60
N TYR A 127 -24.92 -2.26 8.78
CA TYR A 127 -24.86 -3.31 9.81
C TYR A 127 -25.64 -4.59 9.42
N VAL A 128 -26.60 -4.49 8.50
CA VAL A 128 -27.46 -5.62 8.09
C VAL A 128 -26.98 -6.32 6.80
N LEU A 129 -25.94 -5.79 6.14
CA LEU A 129 -25.26 -6.39 4.97
C LEU A 129 -24.06 -7.23 5.41
#